data_AF-A0A2G9TAL0-F1
#
_entry.id   AF-A0A2G9TAL0-F1
#
_cell.length_a   1.000
_cell.length_b   1.000
_cell.length_c   1.000
_cell.angle_alpha   90.00
_cell.angle_beta   90.00
_cell.angle_gamma   90.00
#
_symmetry.space_group_name_H-M   'P 1'
#
loop_
_entity.id
_entity.type
_entity.pdbx_description
1 polymer ?
#
loop_
_entity_poly.entity_id
_entity_poly.type
_entity_poly.pdbx_seq_one_letter_code
_entity_poly.pdbx_strand_id
1 'polypeptide(L)'
;NAVELVREGRVKDALLYVRKHLGATKDEWCDDAMKLMGLIALCAPNGVPAYKELLSEHRWQALADLFREEVFALYQLPRQSAFAICLQCGLSAYKTPHCSPGGVERCPTCQPCAFALAEGLPYAHTVNSRLICSYSGEALNEENHPMMMPDGRVYGEKAIRELQ
;
A
#
# COMPACT_ATOMS: atom_id res chain seq x y z
N ASN A 1 18.82 15.64 13.20
CA ASN A 1 19.66 15.93 14.40
C ASN A 1 20.13 17.36 14.49
N ALA A 2 20.99 17.86 13.59
CA ALA A 2 21.45 19.26 13.67
C ALA A 2 20.31 20.30 13.60
N VAL A 3 19.28 20.05 12.79
CA VAL A 3 18.06 20.89 12.73
C VAL A 3 17.33 20.95 14.07
N GLU A 4 17.20 19.82 14.78
CA GLU A 4 16.56 19.78 16.11
C GLU A 4 17.35 20.55 17.15
N LEU A 5 18.68 20.46 17.12
CA LEU A 5 19.54 21.27 18.00
C LEU A 5 19.36 22.77 17.76
N VAL A 6 19.11 23.18 16.52
CA VAL A 6 18.78 24.57 16.19
C VAL A 6 17.39 24.95 16.71
N ARG A 7 16.39 24.05 16.62
CA ARG A 7 15.05 24.27 17.20
C ARG A 7 15.09 24.43 18.72
N GLU A 8 15.96 23.70 19.41
CA GLU A 8 16.19 23.83 20.86
C GLU A 8 17.01 25.08 21.25
N GLY A 9 17.43 25.90 20.29
CA GLY A 9 18.29 27.07 20.53
C GLY A 9 19.75 26.74 20.84
N ARG A 10 20.16 25.47 20.72
CA ARG A 10 21.52 24.98 20.99
C ARG A 10 22.41 25.08 19.75
N VAL A 11 22.57 26.29 19.24
CA VAL A 11 23.26 26.59 17.98
C VAL A 11 24.74 26.14 17.97
N LYS A 12 25.44 26.26 19.11
CA LYS A 12 26.85 25.83 19.24
C LYS A 12 27.00 24.31 19.08
N ASP A 13 26.07 23.55 19.66
CA ASP A 13 26.07 22.09 19.57
C ASP A 13 25.71 21.64 18.15
N ALA A 14 24.77 22.35 17.49
CA ALA A 14 24.46 22.12 16.08
C ALA A 14 25.68 22.34 15.18
N LEU A 15 26.45 23.42 15.40
CA LEU A 15 27.67 23.70 14.64
C LEU A 15 28.74 22.62 14.84
N LEU A 16 28.93 22.15 16.08
CA LEU A 16 29.84 21.05 16.39
C LEU A 16 29.40 19.75 15.71
N TYR A 17 28.10 19.46 15.73
CA TYR A 17 27.53 18.28 15.06
C TYR A 17 27.80 18.32 13.55
N VAL A 18 27.55 19.46 12.90
CA VAL A 18 27.80 19.61 11.47
C VAL A 18 29.28 19.41 11.14
N ARG A 19 30.19 20.06 11.87
CA ARG A 19 31.64 19.88 11.64
C ARG A 19 32.11 18.44 11.84
N LYS A 20 31.51 17.71 12.79
CA LYS A 20 31.88 16.32 13.08
C LYS A 20 31.39 15.36 11.99
N HIS A 21 30.22 15.60 11.40
CA HIS A 21 29.54 14.63 10.55
C HIS A 21 29.46 14.99 9.06
N LEU A 22 29.54 16.28 8.68
CA LEU A 22 29.44 16.74 7.28
C LEU A 22 30.80 17.15 6.68
N GLY A 23 31.89 16.94 7.41
CA GLY A 23 33.23 17.33 6.94
C GLY A 23 33.53 18.82 7.07
N ALA A 24 34.82 19.17 6.97
CA ALA A 24 35.30 20.54 7.14
C ALA A 24 35.29 21.36 5.82
N THR A 25 35.24 20.68 4.67
CA THR A 25 35.39 21.28 3.34
C THR A 25 34.03 21.53 2.69
N LYS A 26 33.84 22.73 2.15
CA LYS A 26 32.56 23.18 1.57
C LYS A 26 32.19 22.44 0.28
N ASP A 27 33.17 21.83 -0.40
CA ASP A 27 33.00 21.21 -1.72
C ASP A 27 32.17 19.92 -1.68
N GLU A 28 31.99 19.30 -0.51
CA GLU A 28 31.20 18.08 -0.32
C GLU A 28 29.77 18.36 0.18
N TRP A 29 29.42 19.63 0.38
CA TRP A 29 28.15 19.97 1.00
C TRP A 29 27.02 20.00 -0.02
N CYS A 30 25.96 19.24 0.27
CA CYS A 30 24.71 19.35 -0.46
C CYS A 30 23.99 20.66 -0.14
N ASP A 31 23.03 21.06 -0.99
CA ASP A 31 22.25 22.28 -0.83
C ASP A 31 21.56 22.37 0.55
N ASP A 32 21.12 21.23 1.08
CA ASP A 32 20.52 21.14 2.41
C ASP A 32 21.51 21.44 3.54
N ALA A 33 22.76 21.05 3.39
CA ALA A 33 23.83 21.38 4.34
C ALA A 33 24.15 22.88 4.32
N MET A 34 24.19 23.49 3.12
CA MET A 34 24.37 24.94 2.99
C MET A 34 23.21 25.71 3.62
N LYS A 35 21.97 25.28 3.39
CA LYS A 35 20.79 25.88 4.01
C LYS A 35 20.80 25.72 5.53
N LEU A 36 21.19 24.56 6.06
CA LEU A 36 21.35 24.35 7.50
C LEU A 36 22.38 25.31 8.11
N MET A 37 23.51 25.53 7.43
CA MET A 37 24.53 26.46 7.90
C MET A 37 24.08 27.92 7.83
N GLY A 38 23.30 28.28 6.81
CA GLY A 38 22.61 29.57 6.74
C GLY A 38 21.62 29.75 7.89
N LEU A 39 20.88 28.70 8.26
CA LEU A 39 19.96 28.72 9.40
C LEU A 39 20.69 28.89 10.75
N ILE A 40 21.81 28.19 10.94
CA ILE A 40 22.68 28.33 12.13
C ILE A 40 23.23 29.76 12.22
N ALA A 41 23.64 30.36 11.11
CA ALA A 41 24.19 31.72 11.07
C ALA A 41 23.12 32.80 11.31
N LEU A 42 21.90 32.59 10.83
CA LEU A 42 20.81 33.56 10.96
C LEU A 42 20.25 33.62 12.40
N CYS A 43 20.41 32.57 13.20
CA CYS A 43 19.90 32.45 14.58
C CYS A 43 18.38 32.73 14.76
N ALA A 44 17.64 32.93 13.67
CA ALA A 44 16.22 33.27 13.64
C ALA A 44 15.47 32.22 12.81
N PRO A 45 14.89 31.18 13.45
CA PRO A 45 14.32 30.04 12.73
C PRO A 45 13.08 30.40 11.89
N ASN A 46 12.38 31.49 12.22
CA ASN A 46 10.99 31.68 11.78
C ASN A 46 10.79 32.79 10.73
N GLY A 47 11.87 33.46 10.28
CA GLY A 47 11.77 34.66 9.45
C GLY A 47 11.86 34.46 7.94
N VAL A 48 12.38 33.32 7.46
CA VAL A 48 12.76 33.15 6.05
C VAL A 48 12.08 31.92 5.44
N PRO A 49 11.34 32.06 4.32
CA PRO A 49 10.60 30.97 3.70
C PRO A 49 11.50 29.81 3.25
N ALA A 50 12.76 30.09 2.90
CA ALA A 50 13.75 29.10 2.49
C ALA A 50 14.07 28.03 3.55
N TYR A 51 13.85 28.32 4.84
CA TYR A 51 14.10 27.38 5.94
C TYR A 51 12.84 26.70 6.48
N LYS A 52 11.66 27.09 5.98
CA LYS A 52 10.38 26.54 6.43
C LYS A 52 10.27 25.05 6.13
N GLU A 53 10.80 24.60 5.00
CA GLU A 53 10.84 23.17 4.64
C GLU A 53 11.79 22.38 5.57
N LEU A 54 12.97 22.94 5.86
CA LEU A 54 13.95 22.36 6.78
C LEU A 54 13.41 22.20 8.19
N LEU A 55 12.61 23.17 8.64
CA LEU A 55 11.97 23.18 9.95
C LEU A 55 10.56 22.60 9.94
N SER A 56 10.12 21.92 8.88
CA SER A 56 8.79 21.32 8.83
C SER A 56 8.74 19.99 9.60
N GLU A 57 7.63 19.72 10.29
CA GLU A 57 7.40 18.41 10.94
C GLU A 57 7.33 17.27 9.92
N HIS A 58 6.84 17.55 8.71
CA HIS A 58 6.76 16.56 7.62
C HIS A 58 8.13 16.08 7.12
N ARG A 59 9.20 16.84 7.35
CA ARG A 59 10.55 16.46 6.93
C ARG A 59 11.02 15.17 7.60
N TRP A 60 10.68 14.95 8.88
CA TRP A 60 11.06 13.72 9.57
C TRP A 60 10.43 12.48 8.93
N GLN A 61 9.15 12.57 8.55
CA GLN A 61 8.47 11.49 7.85
C GLN A 61 9.13 11.24 6.49
N ALA A 62 9.40 12.29 5.72
CA ALA A 62 10.08 12.18 4.42
C ALA A 62 11.48 11.54 4.54
N LEU A 63 12.27 11.92 5.56
CA LEU A 63 13.59 11.32 5.81
C LEU A 63 13.49 9.85 6.23
N ALA A 64 12.49 9.50 7.04
CA ALA A 64 12.24 8.11 7.41
C ALA A 64 11.86 7.26 6.20
N ASP A 65 11.05 7.82 5.28
CA ASP A 65 10.64 7.13 4.06
C ASP A 65 11.80 6.99 3.08
N LEU A 66 12.62 8.03 2.87
CA LEU A 66 13.87 7.94 2.10
C LEU A 66 14.81 6.87 2.66
N PHE A 67 14.99 6.82 3.99
CA PHE A 67 15.82 5.78 4.60
C PHE A 67 15.27 4.37 4.34
N ARG A 68 13.94 4.18 4.43
CA ARG A 68 13.31 2.90 4.08
C ARG A 68 13.53 2.54 2.62
N GLU A 69 13.41 3.49 1.71
CA GLU A 69 13.64 3.27 0.28
C GLU A 69 15.08 2.83 -0.01
N GLU A 70 16.07 3.51 0.59
CA GLU A 70 17.49 3.15 0.44
C GLU A 70 17.81 1.78 1.05
N VAL A 71 17.22 1.45 2.20
CA VAL A 71 17.35 0.10 2.79
C VAL A 71 16.77 -0.94 1.85
N PHE A 72 15.59 -0.71 1.28
CA PHE A 72 15.01 -1.65 0.32
C PHE A 72 15.88 -1.79 -0.95
N ALA A 73 16.43 -0.69 -1.46
CA ALA A 73 17.34 -0.73 -2.61
C ALA A 73 18.63 -1.50 -2.30
N LEU A 74 19.27 -1.23 -1.15
CA LEU A 74 20.53 -1.84 -0.74
C LEU A 74 20.40 -3.36 -0.57
N TYR A 75 19.30 -3.83 0.03
CA TYR A 75 19.03 -5.24 0.25
C TYR A 75 18.25 -5.90 -0.90
N GLN A 76 18.00 -5.19 -2.01
CA GLN A 76 17.21 -5.68 -3.15
C GLN A 76 15.83 -6.22 -2.73
N LEU A 77 15.24 -5.63 -1.68
CA LEU A 77 13.92 -6.01 -1.19
C LEU A 77 12.84 -5.37 -2.08
N PRO A 78 11.82 -6.13 -2.49
CA PRO A 78 10.71 -5.58 -3.24
C PRO A 78 9.91 -4.62 -2.35
N ARG A 79 9.49 -3.48 -2.91
CA ARG A 79 8.61 -2.50 -2.23
C ARG A 79 7.27 -3.10 -1.84
N GLN A 80 6.83 -4.12 -2.58
CA GLN A 80 5.64 -4.91 -2.27
C GLN A 80 6.05 -6.20 -1.59
N SER A 81 5.33 -6.60 -0.55
CA SER A 81 5.60 -7.87 0.12
C SER A 81 5.32 -9.03 -0.83
N ALA A 82 6.12 -10.09 -0.76
CA ALA A 82 5.89 -11.32 -1.52
C ALA A 82 4.47 -11.87 -1.28
N PHE A 83 3.96 -11.73 -0.05
CA PHE A 83 2.59 -12.07 0.29
C PHE A 83 1.55 -11.28 -0.53
N ALA A 84 1.72 -9.95 -0.66
CA ALA A 84 0.81 -9.12 -1.43
C ALA A 84 0.80 -9.52 -2.90
N ILE A 85 1.98 -9.80 -3.48
CA ILE A 85 2.11 -10.26 -4.86
C ILE A 85 1.40 -11.60 -5.05
N CYS A 86 1.67 -12.59 -4.19
CA CYS A 86 1.02 -13.91 -4.26
C CYS A 86 -0.50 -13.80 -4.11
N LEU A 87 -0.98 -12.97 -3.18
CA LEU A 87 -2.40 -12.73 -2.97
C LEU A 87 -3.03 -12.08 -4.20
N GLN A 88 -2.40 -11.07 -4.78
CA GLN A 88 -2.85 -10.43 -6.03
C GLN A 88 -2.90 -11.42 -7.19
N CYS A 89 -1.88 -12.26 -7.37
CA CYS A 89 -1.90 -13.31 -8.39
C CYS A 89 -3.10 -14.24 -8.20
N GLY A 90 -3.36 -14.69 -6.97
CA GLY A 90 -4.55 -15.49 -6.64
C GLY A 90 -5.85 -14.77 -6.97
N LEU A 91 -6.01 -13.51 -6.53
CA LEU A 91 -7.20 -12.72 -6.79
C LEU A 91 -7.45 -12.49 -8.28
N SER A 92 -6.39 -12.32 -9.09
CA SER A 92 -6.53 -12.18 -10.55
C SER A 92 -7.12 -13.43 -11.22
N ALA A 93 -6.89 -14.62 -10.66
CA ALA A 93 -7.46 -15.87 -11.16
C ALA A 93 -8.97 -16.01 -10.83
N TYR A 94 -9.49 -15.27 -9.85
CA TYR A 94 -10.90 -15.29 -9.45
C TYR A 94 -11.67 -14.03 -9.84
N LYS A 95 -10.98 -12.94 -10.24
CA LYS A 95 -11.61 -11.66 -10.55
C LYS A 95 -12.46 -11.76 -11.81
N THR A 96 -13.74 -11.45 -11.68
CA THR A 96 -14.68 -11.35 -12.81
C THR A 96 -15.17 -9.92 -12.99
N PRO A 97 -15.71 -9.54 -14.16
CA PRO A 97 -16.31 -8.21 -14.38
C PRO A 97 -17.50 -7.91 -13.46
N HIS A 98 -18.04 -8.91 -12.77
CA HIS A 98 -19.17 -8.78 -11.84
C HIS A 98 -18.75 -8.61 -10.38
N CYS A 99 -17.44 -8.66 -10.08
CA CYS A 99 -16.94 -8.43 -8.73
C CYS A 99 -17.10 -6.96 -8.33
N SER A 100 -17.64 -6.71 -7.14
CA SER A 100 -17.81 -5.38 -6.55
C SER A 100 -17.46 -5.40 -5.05
N PRO A 101 -17.12 -4.24 -4.44
CA PRO A 101 -16.85 -4.17 -3.01
C PRO A 101 -18.10 -4.56 -2.22
N GLY A 102 -18.00 -5.61 -1.40
CA GLY A 102 -19.14 -6.11 -0.63
C GLY A 102 -20.20 -6.82 -1.49
N GLY A 103 -19.84 -7.31 -2.67
CA GLY A 103 -20.70 -8.10 -3.54
C GLY A 103 -20.99 -9.50 -2.97
N VAL A 104 -20.60 -10.54 -3.70
CA VAL A 104 -20.82 -11.93 -3.26
C VAL A 104 -19.97 -12.26 -2.03
N GLU A 105 -20.59 -12.57 -0.89
CA GLU A 105 -19.87 -12.85 0.38
C GLU A 105 -18.86 -13.99 0.28
N ARG A 106 -19.18 -15.03 -0.50
CA ARG A 106 -18.30 -16.20 -0.73
C ARG A 106 -17.19 -15.94 -1.77
N CYS A 107 -17.22 -14.80 -2.45
CA CYS A 107 -16.19 -14.47 -3.43
C CYS A 107 -14.99 -13.81 -2.73
N PRO A 108 -13.79 -14.39 -2.81
CA PRO A 108 -12.61 -13.83 -2.16
C PRO A 108 -12.27 -12.44 -2.71
N THR A 109 -12.58 -12.17 -3.99
CA THR A 109 -12.32 -10.87 -4.63
C THR A 109 -13.30 -9.78 -4.18
N CYS A 110 -14.53 -10.12 -3.78
CA CYS A 110 -15.55 -9.15 -3.36
C CYS A 110 -15.41 -8.72 -1.89
N GLN A 111 -14.58 -9.41 -1.09
CA GLN A 111 -14.32 -9.01 0.29
C GLN A 111 -13.64 -7.63 0.33
N PRO A 112 -14.07 -6.69 1.19
CA PRO A 112 -13.58 -5.31 1.17
C PRO A 112 -12.06 -5.18 1.23
N CYS A 113 -11.39 -5.97 2.08
CA CYS A 113 -9.94 -5.93 2.24
C CYS A 113 -9.19 -6.47 1.00
N ALA A 114 -9.76 -7.46 0.32
CA ALA A 114 -9.17 -8.09 -0.86
C ALA A 114 -9.47 -7.30 -2.15
N PHE A 115 -10.65 -6.68 -2.23
CA PHE A 115 -11.07 -5.89 -3.39
C PHE A 115 -10.11 -4.73 -3.66
N ALA A 116 -9.64 -4.05 -2.61
CA ALA A 116 -8.65 -2.98 -2.73
C ALA A 116 -7.34 -3.44 -3.38
N LEU A 117 -6.93 -4.69 -3.14
CA LEU A 117 -5.76 -5.29 -3.79
C LEU A 117 -6.06 -5.76 -5.23
N ALA A 118 -7.33 -6.02 -5.53
CA ALA A 118 -7.78 -6.56 -6.81
C ALA A 118 -8.20 -5.50 -7.84
N GLU A 119 -8.43 -4.25 -7.46
CA GLU A 119 -8.99 -3.20 -8.32
C GLU A 119 -8.23 -3.04 -9.64
N GLY A 120 -6.89 -2.98 -9.58
CA GLY A 120 -6.02 -2.84 -10.75
C GLY A 120 -5.67 -4.14 -11.49
N LEU A 121 -6.16 -5.30 -11.03
CA LEU A 121 -5.81 -6.60 -11.62
C LEU A 121 -6.62 -6.91 -12.89
N PRO A 122 -6.06 -7.72 -13.82
CA PRO A 122 -6.82 -8.22 -14.96
C PRO A 122 -7.95 -9.15 -14.53
N TYR A 123 -8.93 -9.33 -15.43
CA TYR A 123 -10.00 -10.31 -15.24
C TYR A 123 -9.52 -11.72 -15.59
N ALA A 124 -9.99 -12.70 -14.84
CA ALA A 124 -9.76 -14.10 -15.13
C ALA A 124 -10.40 -14.48 -16.47
N HIS A 125 -9.63 -15.12 -17.34
CA HIS A 125 -10.15 -15.72 -18.55
C HIS A 125 -10.40 -17.22 -18.32
N THR A 126 -11.66 -17.60 -18.16
CA THR A 126 -12.06 -19.00 -18.00
C THR A 126 -12.61 -19.55 -19.30
N VAL A 127 -12.01 -20.61 -19.84
CA VAL A 127 -12.51 -21.28 -21.06
C VAL A 127 -13.81 -22.04 -20.78
N ASN A 128 -13.96 -22.58 -19.56
CA ASN A 128 -15.11 -23.35 -19.13
C ASN A 128 -15.71 -22.72 -17.87
N SER A 129 -17.03 -22.55 -17.85
CA SER A 129 -17.77 -22.20 -16.64
C SER A 129 -18.22 -23.47 -15.91
N ARG A 130 -18.30 -23.39 -14.58
CA ARG A 130 -18.96 -24.40 -13.74
C ARG A 130 -20.09 -23.72 -13.00
N LEU A 131 -21.28 -24.28 -13.09
CA LEU A 131 -22.42 -23.77 -12.35
C LEU A 131 -22.42 -24.37 -10.94
N ILE A 132 -22.68 -23.53 -9.94
CA ILE A 132 -22.71 -23.91 -8.53
C ILE A 132 -24.08 -23.50 -7.98
N CYS A 133 -24.73 -24.39 -7.24
CA CYS A 133 -25.99 -24.09 -6.59
C CYS A 133 -25.80 -23.00 -5.52
N SER A 134 -26.60 -21.94 -5.59
CA SER A 134 -26.51 -20.82 -4.63
C SER A 134 -26.84 -21.22 -3.19
N TYR A 135 -27.69 -22.24 -2.99
CA TYR A 135 -28.11 -22.72 -1.67
C TYR A 135 -27.11 -23.74 -1.11
N SER A 136 -27.00 -24.91 -1.76
CA SER A 136 -26.16 -26.02 -1.25
C SER A 136 -24.66 -25.81 -1.46
N GLY A 137 -24.26 -24.96 -2.41
CA GLY A 137 -22.85 -24.81 -2.80
C GLY A 137 -22.29 -25.99 -3.60
N GLU A 138 -23.13 -26.97 -3.95
CA GLU A 138 -22.73 -28.10 -4.79
C GLU A 138 -22.67 -27.72 -6.26
N ALA A 139 -21.81 -28.40 -7.03
CA ALA A 139 -21.78 -28.25 -8.48
C ALA A 139 -23.08 -28.74 -9.12
N LEU A 140 -23.54 -28.01 -10.14
CA LEU A 140 -24.63 -28.45 -11.01
C LEU A 140 -24.04 -29.28 -12.15
N ASN A 141 -24.48 -30.52 -12.28
CA ASN A 141 -23.95 -31.51 -13.23
C ASN A 141 -25.04 -32.54 -13.58
N GLU A 142 -24.65 -33.63 -14.24
CA GLU A 142 -25.55 -34.74 -14.62
C GLU A 142 -26.23 -35.44 -13.43
N GLU A 143 -25.64 -35.35 -12.23
CA GLU A 143 -26.22 -35.93 -11.00
C GLU A 143 -27.01 -34.91 -10.17
N ASN A 144 -26.86 -33.62 -10.48
CA ASN A 144 -27.50 -32.50 -9.78
C ASN A 144 -27.94 -31.46 -10.81
N HIS A 145 -29.03 -31.77 -11.52
CA HIS A 145 -29.48 -30.99 -12.65
C HIS A 145 -29.85 -29.56 -12.24
N PRO A 146 -29.50 -28.55 -13.07
CA PRO A 146 -29.90 -27.17 -12.85
C PRO A 146 -31.41 -27.01 -13.08
N MET A 147 -32.11 -26.51 -12.07
CA MET A 147 -33.55 -26.26 -12.05
C MET A 147 -33.80 -24.77 -11.82
N MET A 148 -34.56 -24.12 -12.69
CA MET A 148 -34.88 -22.69 -12.61
C MET A 148 -36.21 -22.47 -11.88
N MET A 149 -36.18 -21.63 -10.85
CA MET A 149 -37.36 -21.22 -10.10
C MET A 149 -38.07 -20.03 -10.79
N PRO A 150 -39.35 -19.75 -10.47
CA PRO A 150 -40.09 -18.63 -11.07
C PRO A 150 -39.48 -17.25 -10.81
N ASP A 151 -38.61 -17.10 -9.81
CA ASP A 151 -37.84 -15.88 -9.50
C ASP A 151 -36.61 -15.70 -10.43
N GLY A 152 -36.38 -16.62 -11.37
CA GLY A 152 -35.25 -16.62 -12.29
C GLY A 152 -33.95 -17.16 -11.72
N ARG A 153 -33.95 -17.68 -10.48
CA ARG A 153 -32.76 -18.28 -9.86
C ARG A 153 -32.64 -19.76 -10.20
N VAL A 154 -31.40 -20.23 -10.37
CA VAL A 154 -31.09 -21.64 -10.68
C VAL A 154 -30.55 -22.34 -9.44
N TYR A 155 -31.16 -23.48 -9.09
CA TYR A 155 -30.77 -24.35 -7.99
C TYR A 155 -30.55 -25.78 -8.49
N GLY A 156 -29.85 -26.60 -7.70
CA GLY A 156 -29.71 -28.02 -8.02
C GLY A 156 -30.94 -28.81 -7.59
N GLU A 157 -31.26 -29.87 -8.31
CA GLU A 157 -32.34 -30.80 -7.97
C GLU A 157 -32.22 -31.31 -6.52
N LYS A 158 -31.00 -31.60 -6.05
CA LYS A 158 -30.76 -32.05 -4.66
C LYS A 158 -31.17 -31.00 -3.64
N ALA A 159 -30.78 -29.74 -3.85
CA ALA A 159 -31.13 -28.63 -2.98
C ALA A 159 -32.65 -28.38 -2.93
N ILE A 160 -33.36 -28.58 -4.05
CA ILE A 160 -34.82 -28.45 -4.08
C ILE A 160 -35.49 -29.55 -3.26
N ARG A 161 -35.01 -30.80 -3.37
CA ARG A 161 -35.55 -31.92 -2.59
C ARG A 161 -35.36 -31.74 -1.08
N GLU A 162 -34.27 -31.08 -0.65
CA GLU A 162 -34.03 -30.77 0.76
C GLU A 162 -34.93 -29.65 1.30
N LEU A 163 -35.40 -28.76 0.42
CA LEU A 163 -36.25 -27.62 0.76
C LEU A 163 -37.77 -27.94 0.71
N GLN A 164 -38.14 -29.14 0.26
CA GLN A 164 -39.51 -29.66 0.20
C GLN A 164 -39.88 -30.44 1.46
#